data_AF-A0A2I0ANP7-F1
#
_entry.id   AF-A0A2I0ANP7-F1
#
_cell.length_a   1.000
_cell.length_b   1.000
_cell.length_c   1.000
_cell.angle_alpha   90.00
_cell.angle_beta   90.00
_cell.angle_gamma   90.00
#
_symmetry.space_group_name_H-M   'P 1'
#
loop_
_entity.id
_entity.type
_entity.pdbx_description
1 polymer ?
#
loop_
_entity_poly.entity_id
_entity_poly.type
_entity_poly.pdbx_seq_one_letter_code
_entity_poly.pdbx_strand_id
1 'polypeptide(L)'
;MEEAIKGKERVPPATSSVAFDIKGPWSVLGERLFEIRREEEKILGNTSQVLEVVRSLKGEEEGEAHYLQRIKELEGALLQATKRSQNDHREELGKLYKLDNAEWANKSEVARGEFHHSLSDVSRAHSAHVKDLQKRIKELDDEREALKEERIWLRNELAKAKEVSSEAREATSEARRREELLKSEVHSLRALVENSSGWRGRRMEDLEEAVRRAVKIVSASPVGHHVKNQAAFDVLLQTLVDVSILNQENIRGPVVLPFCGPKGPDRFFDARSYYAKGVPPAGSYAGWGYQLPPLRRSPKEGQITPPRGQMVRPRRSSRSPEARSTREPEVTCLRSRLVPQPNHQHLCLKELSSRGGVLAASQPHH
;
A
#
# COMPACT_ATOMS: atom_id res chain seq x y z
N MET A 1 92.18 5.87 11.12
CA MET A 1 92.98 7.04 11.53
C MET A 1 93.64 6.66 12.85
N GLU A 2 94.74 5.91 12.89
CA GLU A 2 96.00 6.06 12.11
C GLU A 2 96.48 7.51 12.19
N GLU A 3 97.66 7.86 12.72
CA GLU A 3 98.97 7.19 12.61
C GLU A 3 99.87 7.41 13.84
N ALA A 4 100.84 6.50 13.97
CA ALA A 4 102.05 6.61 14.78
C ALA A 4 103.13 7.40 14.03
N ILE A 5 103.92 8.23 14.74
CA ILE A 5 105.23 8.68 14.24
C ILE A 5 106.30 8.42 15.30
N LYS A 6 107.31 7.69 14.85
CA LYS A 6 108.45 7.11 15.55
C LYS A 6 109.72 7.66 14.89
N GLY A 7 110.72 8.00 15.69
CA GLY A 7 112.11 8.21 15.24
C GLY A 7 112.66 9.61 15.53
N LYS A 8 113.96 9.83 15.65
CA LYS A 8 115.12 8.94 15.61
C LYS A 8 116.27 9.67 16.29
N GLU A 9 116.90 8.96 17.21
CA GLU A 9 118.32 8.96 17.58
C GLU A 9 119.29 9.52 16.51
N ARG A 10 120.16 10.46 16.92
CA ARG A 10 121.47 10.69 16.29
C ARG A 10 122.43 11.44 17.23
N VAL A 11 123.51 10.75 17.58
CA VAL A 11 124.78 11.21 18.17
C VAL A 11 125.87 10.43 17.40
N PRO A 12 127.14 10.88 17.32
CA PRO A 12 127.72 12.13 16.84
C PRO A 12 128.55 11.84 15.55
N PRO A 13 129.53 12.67 15.16
CA PRO A 13 130.85 12.05 15.01
C PRO A 13 132.03 12.85 15.55
N ALA A 14 133.09 12.07 15.78
CA ALA A 14 134.36 12.38 16.37
C ALA A 14 135.31 13.22 15.48
N THR A 15 136.19 13.94 16.18
CA THR A 15 137.62 14.17 15.88
C THR A 15 138.04 14.62 14.48
N SER A 16 138.63 15.81 14.40
CA SER A 16 139.80 16.06 13.54
C SER A 16 140.88 16.78 14.33
N SER A 17 141.97 16.06 14.60
CA SER A 17 143.24 16.59 15.10
C SER A 17 143.93 17.40 13.99
N VAL A 18 144.18 18.69 14.23
CA VAL A 18 145.05 19.51 13.39
C VAL A 18 146.17 20.04 14.28
N ALA A 19 147.38 19.57 13.98
CA ALA A 19 148.63 20.05 14.55
C ALA A 19 148.82 21.52 14.16
N PHE A 20 149.17 22.37 15.13
CA PHE A 20 149.59 23.74 14.87
C PHE A 20 150.98 23.96 15.44
N ASP A 21 151.90 24.11 14.49
CA ASP A 21 153.31 24.39 14.70
C ASP A 21 153.54 25.73 15.41
N ILE A 22 154.47 25.65 16.36
CA ILE A 22 154.97 26.70 17.21
C ILE A 22 155.97 27.54 16.40
N LYS A 23 155.58 28.74 15.93
CA LYS A 23 156.51 29.89 15.86
C LYS A 23 155.84 31.23 15.51
N GLY A 24 155.54 31.99 16.56
CA GLY A 24 155.21 33.43 16.51
C GLY A 24 153.78 33.71 16.03
N PRO A 25 152.88 34.22 16.90
CA PRO A 25 152.92 35.66 17.22
C PRO A 25 152.37 35.96 18.64
N TRP A 26 153.24 36.16 19.63
CA TRP A 26 152.82 36.47 21.01
C TRP A 26 152.07 37.82 21.14
N SER A 27 152.21 38.75 20.20
CA SER A 27 151.45 40.01 20.15
C SER A 27 150.00 39.82 19.70
N VAL A 28 149.73 38.93 18.74
CA VAL A 28 148.36 38.61 18.26
C VAL A 28 147.59 37.82 19.32
N LEU A 29 148.28 37.03 20.14
CA LEU A 29 147.69 36.33 21.29
C LEU A 29 147.20 37.32 22.36
N GLY A 30 147.94 38.41 22.61
CA GLY A 30 147.54 39.46 23.55
C GLY A 30 146.30 40.25 23.09
N GLU A 31 146.27 40.63 21.81
CA GLU A 31 145.11 41.31 21.19
C GLU A 31 143.88 40.38 21.13
N ARG A 32 144.06 39.12 20.72
CA ARG A 32 142.99 38.10 20.79
C ARG A 32 142.49 37.86 22.21
N LEU A 33 143.36 37.84 23.22
CA LEU A 33 142.94 37.70 24.62
C LEU A 33 142.14 38.90 25.11
N PHE A 34 142.45 40.11 24.63
CA PHE A 34 141.70 41.30 24.94
C PHE A 34 140.35 41.34 24.23
N GLU A 35 140.28 40.95 22.95
CA GLU A 35 139.02 40.74 22.22
C GLU A 35 138.17 39.65 22.88
N ILE A 36 138.79 38.53 23.29
CA ILE A 36 138.10 37.46 24.01
C ILE A 36 137.53 37.98 25.33
N ARG A 37 138.30 38.74 26.12
CA ARG A 37 137.78 39.35 27.37
C ARG A 37 136.64 40.34 27.12
N ARG A 38 136.74 41.15 26.07
CA ARG A 38 135.69 42.11 25.68
C ARG A 38 134.42 41.39 25.23
N GLU A 39 134.56 40.35 24.41
CA GLU A 39 133.43 39.58 23.92
C GLU A 39 132.84 38.70 25.03
N GLU A 40 133.65 38.20 25.97
CA GLU A 40 133.19 37.55 27.21
C GLU A 40 132.39 38.51 28.08
N GLU A 41 132.86 39.75 28.30
CA GLU A 41 132.10 40.78 29.02
C GLU A 41 130.78 41.13 28.30
N LYS A 42 130.79 41.17 26.97
CA LYS A 42 129.59 41.42 26.17
C LYS A 42 128.62 40.23 26.21
N ILE A 43 129.13 39.00 26.19
CA ILE A 43 128.33 37.79 26.38
C ILE A 43 127.76 37.76 27.80
N LEU A 44 128.55 38.10 28.82
CA LEU A 44 128.09 38.21 30.21
C LEU A 44 127.02 39.28 30.37
N GLY A 45 127.21 40.46 29.76
CA GLY A 45 126.23 41.54 29.73
C GLY A 45 124.93 41.13 29.04
N ASN A 46 125.00 40.54 27.84
CA ASN A 46 123.85 40.02 27.12
C ASN A 46 123.15 38.89 27.88
N THR A 47 123.92 37.99 28.50
CA THR A 47 123.38 36.89 29.31
C THR A 47 122.67 37.43 30.54
N SER A 48 123.19 38.49 31.17
CA SER A 48 122.53 39.19 32.28
C SER A 48 121.22 39.83 31.82
N GLN A 49 121.19 40.45 30.63
CA GLN A 49 120.00 41.10 30.09
C GLN A 49 118.92 40.09 29.69
N VAL A 50 119.31 38.95 29.10
CA VAL A 50 118.41 37.82 28.84
C VAL A 50 117.88 37.23 30.14
N LEU A 51 118.72 37.08 31.16
CA LEU A 51 118.30 36.61 32.48
C LEU A 51 117.32 37.58 33.15
N GLU A 52 117.46 38.90 32.94
CA GLU A 52 116.53 39.91 33.44
C GLU A 52 115.16 39.83 32.73
N VAL A 53 115.14 39.70 31.41
CA VAL A 53 113.90 39.51 30.61
C VAL A 53 113.20 38.19 30.95
N VAL A 54 113.96 37.11 31.14
CA VAL A 54 113.41 35.81 31.58
C VAL A 54 112.85 35.92 33.00
N ARG A 55 113.49 36.72 33.87
CA ARG A 55 113.00 36.97 35.23
C ARG A 55 111.74 37.83 35.25
N SER A 56 111.60 38.81 34.35
CA SER A 56 110.35 39.60 34.22
C SER A 56 109.20 38.78 33.62
N LEU A 57 109.47 37.91 32.64
CA LEU A 57 108.46 36.99 32.07
C LEU A 57 107.96 35.95 33.08
N LYS A 58 108.83 35.47 33.96
CA LYS A 58 108.47 34.52 35.03
C LYS A 58 107.49 35.09 36.07
N GLY A 59 107.34 36.42 36.13
CA GLY A 59 106.34 37.08 36.98
C GLY A 59 104.92 37.12 36.37
N GLU A 60 104.77 36.86 35.06
CA GLU A 60 103.45 36.89 34.39
C GLU A 60 102.73 35.53 34.42
N GLU A 61 103.44 34.44 34.72
CA GLU A 61 102.90 33.07 34.88
C GLU A 61 101.88 32.99 36.03
N GLU A 62 102.04 33.80 37.09
CA GLU A 62 101.06 33.92 38.18
C GLU A 62 99.74 34.57 37.72
N GLY A 63 99.78 35.45 36.72
CA GLY A 63 98.60 36.06 36.11
C GLY A 63 97.82 35.05 35.25
N GLU A 64 98.52 34.23 34.47
CA GLU A 64 97.90 33.18 33.63
C GLU A 64 97.20 32.11 34.48
N ALA A 65 97.81 31.67 35.58
CA ALA A 65 97.19 30.73 36.51
C ALA A 65 95.89 31.29 37.12
N HIS A 66 95.87 32.59 37.44
CA HIS A 66 94.67 33.28 37.92
C HIS A 66 93.54 33.30 36.85
N TYR A 67 93.86 33.59 35.59
CA TYR A 67 92.87 33.56 34.50
C TYR A 67 92.34 32.15 34.24
N LEU A 68 93.19 31.12 34.24
CA LEU A 68 92.77 29.73 34.06
C LEU A 68 91.84 29.26 35.19
N GLN A 69 92.16 29.60 36.43
CA GLN A 69 91.29 29.31 37.57
C GLN A 69 89.93 30.01 37.42
N ARG A 70 89.92 31.27 36.99
CA ARG A 70 88.68 32.02 36.74
C ARG A 70 87.84 31.42 35.61
N ILE A 71 88.47 30.96 34.52
CA ILE A 71 87.78 30.27 33.43
C ILE A 71 87.11 29.01 33.96
N LYS A 72 87.82 28.19 34.73
CA LYS A 72 87.28 26.96 35.32
C LYS A 72 86.08 27.23 36.24
N GLU A 73 86.13 28.30 37.03
CA GLU A 73 85.00 28.74 37.86
C GLU A 73 83.79 29.17 37.01
N LEU A 74 84.03 29.94 35.95
CA LEU A 74 82.98 30.40 35.03
C LEU A 74 82.35 29.24 34.26
N GLU A 75 83.14 28.28 33.78
CA GLU A 75 82.65 27.06 33.15
C GLU A 75 81.81 26.23 34.12
N GLY A 76 82.26 26.09 35.37
CA GLY A 76 81.50 25.43 36.42
C GLY A 76 80.17 26.12 36.71
N ALA A 77 80.17 27.45 36.80
CA ALA A 77 78.96 28.26 37.00
C ALA A 77 77.99 28.17 35.81
N LEU A 78 78.50 28.24 34.58
CA LEU A 78 77.70 28.11 33.36
C LEU A 78 77.08 26.72 33.23
N LEU A 79 77.83 25.67 33.56
CA LEU A 79 77.32 24.30 33.59
C LEU A 79 76.21 24.15 34.63
N GLN A 80 76.39 24.72 35.83
CA GLN A 80 75.35 24.72 36.86
C GLN A 80 74.11 25.51 36.44
N ALA A 81 74.28 26.69 35.83
CA ALA A 81 73.16 27.51 35.34
C ALA A 81 72.37 26.79 34.24
N THR A 82 73.06 26.14 33.30
CA THR A 82 72.44 25.34 32.23
C THR A 82 71.68 24.16 32.81
N LYS A 83 72.27 23.44 33.76
CA LYS A 83 71.60 22.30 34.43
C LYS A 83 70.36 22.74 35.21
N ARG A 84 70.43 23.88 35.90
CA ARG A 84 69.25 24.47 36.59
C ARG A 84 68.17 24.84 35.58
N SER A 85 68.51 25.61 34.56
CA SER A 85 67.57 26.00 33.49
C SER A 85 66.91 24.79 32.82
N GLN A 86 67.68 23.75 32.49
CA GLN A 86 67.14 22.53 31.89
C GLN A 86 66.15 21.81 32.83
N ASN A 87 66.44 21.77 34.12
CA ASN A 87 65.53 21.19 35.11
C ASN A 87 64.25 22.01 35.25
N ASP A 88 64.35 23.34 35.27
CA ASP A 88 63.21 24.24 35.37
C ASP A 88 62.28 24.08 34.15
N HIS A 89 62.84 24.10 32.93
CA HIS A 89 62.08 23.84 31.70
C HIS A 89 61.42 22.45 31.70
N ARG A 90 62.12 21.42 32.20
CA ARG A 90 61.56 20.07 32.30
C ARG A 90 60.38 20.02 33.28
N GLU A 91 60.46 20.74 34.40
CA GLU A 91 59.37 20.82 35.36
C GLU A 91 58.16 21.58 34.78
N GLU A 92 58.40 22.70 34.11
CA GLU A 92 57.34 23.48 33.43
C GLU A 92 56.66 22.68 32.32
N LEU A 93 57.42 21.97 31.48
CA LEU A 93 56.88 21.06 30.48
C LEU A 93 56.07 19.93 31.12
N GLY A 94 56.51 19.41 32.26
CA GLY A 94 55.75 18.42 33.04
C GLY A 94 54.42 18.97 33.57
N LYS A 95 54.36 20.25 33.96
CA LYS A 95 53.12 20.93 34.37
C LYS A 95 52.19 21.14 33.18
N LEU A 96 52.71 21.64 32.06
CA LEU A 96 51.93 21.84 30.83
C LEU A 96 51.34 20.53 30.30
N TYR A 97 52.13 19.45 30.25
CA TYR A 97 51.65 18.14 29.82
C TYR A 97 50.52 17.61 30.72
N LYS A 98 50.59 17.84 32.04
CA LYS A 98 49.50 17.46 32.96
C LYS A 98 48.23 18.26 32.71
N LEU A 99 48.35 19.56 32.45
CA LEU A 99 47.21 20.44 32.16
C LEU A 99 46.52 20.04 30.84
N ASP A 100 47.30 19.84 29.78
CA ASP A 100 46.75 19.45 28.47
C ASP A 100 46.03 18.10 28.56
N ASN A 101 46.63 17.09 29.22
CA ASN A 101 45.96 15.80 29.45
C ASN A 101 44.67 15.92 30.26
N ALA A 102 44.63 16.79 31.28
CA ALA A 102 43.43 17.00 32.08
C ALA A 102 42.32 17.68 31.26
N GLU A 103 42.67 18.64 30.41
CA GLU A 103 41.72 19.32 29.53
C GLU A 103 41.14 18.37 28.48
N TRP A 104 41.99 17.56 27.83
CA TRP A 104 41.55 16.55 26.87
C TRP A 104 40.69 15.46 27.53
N ALA A 105 41.04 15.02 28.74
CA ALA A 105 40.23 14.09 29.50
C ALA A 105 38.84 14.67 29.76
N ASN A 106 38.74 15.89 30.28
CA ASN A 106 37.46 16.56 30.55
C ASN A 106 36.63 16.74 29.27
N LYS A 107 37.24 17.21 28.17
CA LYS A 107 36.56 17.35 26.86
C LYS A 107 36.04 15.99 26.37
N SER A 108 36.82 14.92 26.51
CA SER A 108 36.41 13.58 26.09
C SER A 108 35.25 13.03 26.93
N GLU A 109 35.21 13.34 28.24
CA GLU A 109 34.12 12.94 29.11
C GLU A 109 32.82 13.66 28.78
N VAL A 110 32.87 14.96 28.51
CA VAL A 110 31.72 15.75 28.05
C VAL A 110 31.19 15.19 26.73
N ALA A 111 32.07 14.98 25.74
CA ALA A 111 31.68 14.43 24.43
C ALA A 111 31.07 13.02 24.56
N ARG A 112 31.60 12.17 25.45
CA ARG A 112 31.04 10.86 25.75
C ARG A 112 29.65 10.96 26.39
N GLY A 113 29.45 11.92 27.30
CA GLY A 113 28.15 12.21 27.91
C GLY A 113 27.10 12.61 26.89
N GLU A 114 27.44 13.54 25.98
CA GLU A 114 26.56 13.98 24.89
C GLU A 114 26.20 12.85 23.92
N PHE A 115 27.18 11.98 23.60
CA PHE A 115 26.94 10.80 22.79
C PHE A 115 25.94 9.84 23.44
N HIS A 116 26.12 9.54 24.74
CA HIS A 116 25.18 8.68 25.48
C HIS A 116 23.78 9.28 25.57
N HIS A 117 23.68 10.61 25.74
CA HIS A 117 22.40 11.30 25.75
C HIS A 117 21.69 11.18 24.40
N SER A 118 22.41 11.44 23.31
CA SER A 118 21.90 11.30 21.93
C SER A 118 21.45 9.87 21.64
N LEU A 119 22.22 8.87 22.08
CA LEU A 119 21.86 7.46 21.92
C LEU A 119 20.61 7.08 22.72
N SER A 120 20.45 7.62 23.93
CA SER A 120 19.25 7.46 24.74
C SER A 120 18.01 8.05 24.06
N ASP A 121 18.14 9.24 23.48
CA ASP A 121 17.06 9.89 22.74
C ASP A 121 16.64 9.11 21.49
N VAL A 122 17.60 8.63 20.70
CA VAL A 122 17.32 7.77 19.54
C VAL A 122 16.65 6.47 19.98
N SER A 123 17.13 5.85 21.06
CA SER A 123 16.54 4.62 21.59
C SER A 123 15.08 4.84 22.04
N ARG A 124 14.82 5.96 22.72
CA ARG A 124 13.47 6.36 23.15
C ARG A 124 12.55 6.62 21.96
N ALA A 125 13.01 7.36 20.96
CA ALA A 125 12.26 7.62 19.73
C ALA A 125 11.95 6.33 18.96
N HIS A 126 12.94 5.44 18.84
CA HIS A 126 12.76 4.13 18.21
C HIS A 126 11.74 3.26 18.96
N SER A 127 11.82 3.22 20.30
CA SER A 127 10.83 2.49 21.12
C SER A 127 9.41 3.03 20.94
N ALA A 128 9.25 4.35 20.92
CA ALA A 128 7.95 4.98 20.67
C ALA A 128 7.39 4.60 19.28
N HIS A 129 8.24 4.65 18.25
CA HIS A 129 7.86 4.25 16.89
C HIS A 129 7.48 2.77 16.79
N VAL A 130 8.22 1.86 17.44
CA VAL A 130 7.87 0.42 17.47
C VAL A 130 6.51 0.20 18.14
N LYS A 131 6.20 0.91 19.22
CA LYS A 131 4.89 0.82 19.89
C LYS A 131 3.75 1.33 19.00
N ASP A 132 3.97 2.41 18.27
CA ASP A 132 3.00 2.93 17.31
C ASP A 132 2.74 1.94 16.16
N LEU A 133 3.81 1.35 15.60
CA LEU A 133 3.68 0.29 14.59
C LEU A 133 2.92 -0.93 15.13
N GLN A 134 3.22 -1.38 16.35
CA GLN A 134 2.50 -2.48 16.99
C GLN A 134 1.01 -2.16 17.15
N LYS A 135 0.67 -0.92 17.53
CA LYS A 135 -0.71 -0.45 17.61
C LYS A 135 -1.37 -0.48 16.24
N ARG A 136 -0.71 0.04 15.21
CA ARG A 136 -1.26 0.09 13.84
C ARG A 136 -1.47 -1.29 13.24
N ILE A 137 -0.58 -2.25 13.51
CA ILE A 137 -0.75 -3.65 13.10
C ILE A 137 -2.03 -4.23 13.70
N LYS A 138 -2.27 -3.99 15.00
CA LYS A 138 -3.48 -4.45 15.67
C LYS A 138 -4.76 -3.83 15.07
N GLU A 139 -4.75 -2.51 14.82
CA GLU A 139 -5.88 -1.83 14.15
C GLU A 139 -6.18 -2.43 12.77
N LEU A 140 -5.14 -2.72 11.98
CA LEU A 140 -5.29 -3.35 10.67
C LEU A 140 -5.81 -4.80 10.75
N ASP A 141 -5.43 -5.55 11.79
CA ASP A 141 -5.98 -6.87 12.05
C ASP A 141 -7.50 -6.78 12.35
N ASP A 142 -7.90 -5.82 13.19
CA ASP A 142 -9.31 -5.58 13.53
C ASP A 142 -10.13 -5.15 12.29
N GLU A 143 -9.60 -4.22 11.47
CA GLU A 143 -10.21 -3.80 10.19
C GLU A 143 -10.35 -4.98 9.21
N ARG A 144 -9.34 -5.85 9.14
CA ARG A 144 -9.38 -7.04 8.28
C ARG A 144 -10.48 -8.01 8.73
N GLU A 145 -10.65 -8.24 10.03
CA GLU A 145 -11.72 -9.10 10.53
C GLU A 145 -13.10 -8.48 10.25
N ALA A 146 -13.27 -7.17 10.42
CA ALA A 146 -14.52 -6.47 10.05
C ALA A 146 -14.86 -6.66 8.56
N LEU A 147 -13.88 -6.54 7.67
CA LEU A 147 -14.07 -6.77 6.23
C LEU A 147 -14.42 -8.22 5.87
N LYS A 148 -13.96 -9.21 6.66
CA LYS A 148 -14.36 -10.61 6.47
C LYS A 148 -15.83 -10.79 6.80
N GLU A 149 -16.30 -10.21 7.89
CA GLU A 149 -17.72 -10.25 8.29
C GLU A 149 -18.61 -9.57 7.25
N GLU A 150 -18.23 -8.39 6.75
CA GLU A 150 -18.97 -7.70 5.69
C GLU A 150 -19.04 -8.56 4.41
N ARG A 151 -17.94 -9.23 4.04
CA ARG A 151 -17.92 -10.14 2.89
C ARG A 151 -18.86 -11.33 3.10
N ILE A 152 -18.92 -11.91 4.29
CA ILE A 152 -19.85 -13.00 4.62
C ILE A 152 -21.29 -12.51 4.49
N TRP A 153 -21.60 -11.34 5.04
CA TRP A 153 -22.91 -10.71 4.93
C TRP A 153 -23.32 -10.47 3.46
N LEU A 154 -22.44 -9.90 2.64
CA LEU A 154 -22.70 -9.66 1.21
C LEU A 154 -22.95 -10.94 0.43
N ARG A 155 -22.24 -12.04 0.73
CA ARG A 155 -22.49 -13.35 0.08
C ARG A 155 -23.87 -13.88 0.43
N ASN A 156 -24.30 -13.72 1.68
CA ASN A 156 -25.63 -14.15 2.11
C ASN A 156 -26.73 -13.33 1.44
N GLU A 157 -26.58 -12.01 1.34
CA GLU A 157 -27.54 -11.17 0.61
C GLU A 157 -27.57 -11.49 -0.88
N LEU A 158 -26.42 -11.76 -1.49
CA LEU A 158 -26.35 -12.18 -2.89
C LEU A 158 -27.01 -13.55 -3.12
N ALA A 159 -26.93 -14.48 -2.16
CA ALA A 159 -27.65 -15.75 -2.23
C ALA A 159 -29.17 -15.54 -2.20
N LYS A 160 -29.69 -14.71 -1.28
CA LYS A 160 -31.12 -14.36 -1.22
C LYS A 160 -31.61 -13.67 -2.48
N ALA A 161 -30.84 -12.72 -3.02
CA ALA A 161 -31.21 -12.04 -4.26
C ALA A 161 -31.28 -12.99 -5.45
N LYS A 162 -30.38 -13.99 -5.50
CA LYS A 162 -30.42 -15.05 -6.53
C LYS A 162 -31.65 -15.94 -6.38
N GLU A 163 -32.02 -16.32 -5.16
CA GLU A 163 -33.22 -17.10 -4.87
C GLU A 163 -34.49 -16.39 -5.36
N VAL A 164 -34.68 -15.13 -4.95
CA VAL A 164 -35.80 -14.30 -5.40
C VAL A 164 -35.80 -14.14 -6.93
N SER A 165 -34.63 -13.97 -7.55
CA SER A 165 -34.52 -13.88 -9.00
C SER A 165 -34.89 -15.20 -9.71
N SER A 166 -34.57 -16.36 -9.12
CA SER A 166 -34.97 -17.65 -9.69
C SER A 166 -36.47 -17.88 -9.55
N GLU A 167 -37.07 -17.55 -8.41
CA GLU A 167 -38.53 -17.62 -8.20
C GLU A 167 -39.27 -16.73 -9.19
N ALA A 168 -38.81 -15.49 -9.39
CA ALA A 168 -39.40 -14.59 -10.37
C ALA A 168 -39.30 -15.13 -11.81
N ARG A 169 -38.17 -15.78 -12.15
CA ARG A 169 -37.99 -16.42 -13.46
C ARG A 169 -38.90 -17.64 -13.64
N GLU A 170 -39.09 -18.43 -12.60
CA GLU A 170 -40.01 -19.56 -12.60
C GLU A 170 -41.46 -19.07 -12.77
N ALA A 171 -41.90 -18.11 -11.96
CA ALA A 171 -43.23 -17.53 -12.02
C ALA A 171 -43.55 -16.91 -13.38
N THR A 172 -42.60 -16.19 -13.99
CA THR A 172 -42.77 -15.64 -15.35
C THR A 172 -42.87 -16.73 -16.41
N SER A 173 -42.12 -17.84 -16.28
CA SER A 173 -42.22 -18.99 -17.19
C SER A 173 -43.56 -19.74 -17.04
N GLU A 174 -44.07 -19.86 -15.82
CA GLU A 174 -45.36 -20.49 -15.54
C GLU A 174 -46.51 -19.62 -16.07
N ALA A 175 -46.45 -18.31 -15.85
CA ALA A 175 -47.41 -17.36 -16.40
C ALA A 175 -47.48 -17.45 -17.93
N ARG A 176 -46.32 -17.54 -18.61
CA ARG A 176 -46.25 -17.75 -20.06
C ARG A 176 -46.89 -19.06 -20.50
N ARG A 177 -46.62 -20.17 -19.80
CA ARG A 177 -47.25 -21.47 -20.09
C ARG A 177 -48.77 -21.40 -19.96
N ARG A 178 -49.29 -20.75 -18.92
CA ARG A 178 -50.74 -20.55 -18.73
C ARG A 178 -51.35 -19.68 -19.83
N GLU A 179 -50.67 -18.64 -20.26
CA GLU A 179 -51.10 -17.80 -21.38
C GLU A 179 -51.22 -18.61 -22.68
N GLU A 180 -50.23 -19.46 -22.98
CA GLU A 180 -50.25 -20.33 -24.17
C GLU A 180 -51.41 -21.34 -24.13
N LEU A 181 -51.74 -21.90 -22.95
CA LEU A 181 -52.91 -22.75 -22.75
C LEU A 181 -54.23 -22.00 -22.96
N LEU A 182 -54.38 -20.80 -22.38
CA LEU A 182 -55.57 -19.98 -22.59
C LEU A 182 -55.73 -19.57 -24.06
N LYS A 183 -54.61 -19.27 -24.74
CA LYS A 183 -54.64 -18.99 -26.18
C LYS A 183 -55.17 -20.17 -26.97
N SER A 184 -54.73 -21.40 -26.70
CA SER A 184 -55.22 -22.58 -27.41
C SER A 184 -56.69 -22.89 -27.11
N GLU A 185 -57.13 -22.70 -25.86
CA GLU A 185 -58.54 -22.83 -25.47
C GLU A 185 -59.43 -21.80 -26.19
N VAL A 186 -59.01 -20.53 -26.23
CA VAL A 186 -59.72 -19.47 -26.97
C VAL A 186 -59.80 -19.79 -28.47
N HIS A 187 -58.73 -20.32 -29.07
CA HIS A 187 -58.75 -20.76 -30.48
C HIS A 187 -59.71 -21.94 -30.69
N SER A 188 -59.74 -22.91 -29.77
CA SER A 188 -60.65 -24.06 -29.82
C SER A 188 -62.12 -23.63 -29.71
N LEU A 189 -62.45 -22.76 -28.76
CA LEU A 189 -63.79 -22.19 -28.59
C LEU A 189 -64.20 -21.37 -29.81
N ARG A 190 -63.29 -20.57 -30.37
CA ARG A 190 -63.53 -19.83 -31.61
C ARG A 190 -63.89 -20.78 -32.76
N ALA A 191 -63.10 -21.84 -32.97
CA ALA A 191 -63.36 -22.83 -34.01
C ALA A 191 -64.71 -23.54 -33.80
N LEU A 192 -65.07 -23.87 -32.55
CA LEU A 192 -66.37 -24.47 -32.23
C LEU A 192 -67.54 -23.52 -32.54
N VAL A 193 -67.42 -22.24 -32.19
CA VAL A 193 -68.43 -21.21 -32.50
C VAL A 193 -68.58 -21.02 -34.01
N GLU A 194 -67.47 -20.92 -34.74
CA GLU A 194 -67.46 -20.81 -36.20
C GLU A 194 -68.12 -22.04 -36.85
N ASN A 195 -67.75 -23.25 -36.41
CA ASN A 195 -68.35 -24.49 -36.92
C ASN A 195 -69.85 -24.60 -36.62
N SER A 196 -70.32 -24.19 -35.44
CA SER A 196 -71.74 -24.24 -35.07
C SER A 196 -72.58 -23.13 -35.72
N SER A 197 -71.99 -22.00 -36.10
CA SER A 197 -72.69 -20.92 -36.80
C SER A 197 -73.24 -21.37 -38.17
N GLY A 198 -72.51 -22.24 -38.88
CA GLY A 198 -72.98 -22.84 -40.14
C GLY A 198 -74.15 -23.82 -39.98
N TRP A 199 -74.33 -24.42 -38.79
CA TRP A 199 -75.50 -25.26 -38.49
C TRP A 199 -76.77 -24.43 -38.26
N ARG A 200 -76.62 -23.21 -37.74
CA ARG A 200 -77.76 -22.31 -37.49
C ARG A 200 -78.33 -21.76 -38.80
N GLY A 201 -77.49 -21.48 -39.79
CA GLY A 201 -77.91 -21.09 -41.15
C GLY A 201 -78.68 -22.19 -41.86
N ARG A 202 -78.10 -23.40 -41.99
CA ARG A 202 -78.75 -24.51 -42.71
C ARG A 202 -80.09 -24.95 -42.11
N ARG A 203 -80.21 -25.04 -40.79
CA ARG A 203 -81.51 -25.36 -40.16
C ARG A 203 -82.56 -24.27 -40.38
N MET A 204 -82.16 -23.01 -40.42
CA MET A 204 -83.07 -21.89 -40.66
C MET A 204 -83.51 -21.88 -42.13
N GLU A 205 -82.60 -22.16 -43.06
CA GLU A 205 -82.90 -22.32 -44.49
C GLU A 205 -83.85 -23.50 -44.74
N ASP A 206 -83.61 -24.68 -44.15
CA ASP A 206 -84.47 -25.85 -44.27
C ASP A 206 -85.87 -25.60 -43.68
N LEU A 207 -85.95 -24.89 -42.55
CA LEU A 207 -87.20 -24.51 -41.92
C LEU A 207 -87.97 -23.48 -42.77
N GLU A 208 -87.29 -22.45 -43.29
CA GLU A 208 -87.88 -21.48 -44.21
C GLU A 208 -88.43 -22.17 -45.47
N GLU A 209 -87.69 -23.11 -46.04
CA GLU A 209 -88.11 -23.88 -47.21
C GLU A 209 -89.29 -24.82 -46.88
N ALA A 210 -89.29 -25.48 -45.73
CA ALA A 210 -90.41 -26.31 -45.27
C ALA A 210 -91.68 -25.49 -45.04
N VAL A 211 -91.58 -24.32 -44.40
CA VAL A 211 -92.69 -23.38 -44.21
C VAL A 211 -93.20 -22.88 -45.56
N ARG A 212 -92.32 -22.49 -46.47
CA ARG A 212 -92.68 -22.05 -47.83
C ARG A 212 -93.45 -23.13 -48.59
N ARG A 213 -93.02 -24.40 -48.49
CA ARG A 213 -93.71 -25.55 -49.09
C ARG A 213 -95.07 -25.81 -48.45
N ALA A 214 -95.17 -25.77 -47.12
CA ALA A 214 -96.42 -25.95 -46.41
C ALA A 214 -97.45 -24.86 -46.80
N VAL A 215 -97.02 -23.60 -46.85
CA VAL A 215 -97.86 -22.48 -47.31
C VAL A 215 -98.32 -22.69 -48.75
N LYS A 216 -97.44 -23.16 -49.65
CA LYS A 216 -97.79 -23.48 -51.05
C LYS A 216 -98.82 -24.61 -51.17
N ILE A 217 -98.72 -25.65 -50.34
CA ILE A 217 -99.69 -26.76 -50.30
C ILE A 217 -101.04 -26.29 -49.77
N VAL A 218 -101.04 -25.54 -48.67
CA VAL A 218 -102.27 -25.00 -48.05
C VAL A 218 -102.99 -24.07 -49.02
N SER A 219 -102.26 -23.18 -49.70
CA SER A 219 -102.83 -22.22 -50.66
C SER A 219 -103.34 -22.86 -51.95
N ALA A 220 -102.78 -24.00 -52.38
CA ALA A 220 -103.24 -24.77 -53.55
C ALA A 220 -104.38 -25.77 -53.25
N SER A 221 -104.74 -25.99 -51.99
CA SER A 221 -105.82 -26.89 -51.60
C SER A 221 -107.20 -26.26 -51.90
N PRO A 222 -108.22 -27.06 -52.29
CA PRO A 222 -109.61 -26.57 -52.44
C PRO A 222 -110.17 -25.97 -51.14
N VAL A 223 -109.66 -26.43 -50.00
CA VAL A 223 -109.91 -25.85 -48.67
C VAL A 223 -109.24 -24.47 -48.58
N GLY A 224 -108.01 -24.30 -49.06
CA GLY A 224 -107.31 -23.01 -49.08
C GLY A 224 -107.93 -21.95 -50.00
N HIS A 225 -108.61 -22.35 -51.07
CA HIS A 225 -109.34 -21.42 -51.95
C HIS A 225 -110.73 -21.06 -51.43
N HIS A 226 -111.31 -21.84 -50.50
CA HIS A 226 -112.67 -21.62 -50.03
C HIS A 226 -112.80 -21.25 -48.55
N VAL A 227 -111.68 -21.04 -47.86
CA VAL A 227 -111.69 -20.89 -46.41
C VAL A 227 -111.17 -19.53 -45.97
N LYS A 228 -112.16 -18.68 -45.70
CA LYS A 228 -112.14 -17.58 -44.74
C LYS A 228 -111.83 -18.06 -43.30
N ASN A 229 -110.92 -19.02 -43.06
CA ASN A 229 -110.50 -19.41 -41.70
C ASN A 229 -109.41 -18.47 -41.21
N GLN A 230 -109.70 -17.17 -41.21
CA GLN A 230 -108.95 -16.22 -40.41
C GLN A 230 -108.84 -16.73 -38.97
N ALA A 231 -109.88 -17.37 -38.45
CA ALA A 231 -109.87 -18.01 -37.13
C ALA A 231 -108.80 -19.10 -36.94
N ALA A 232 -108.52 -19.93 -37.96
CA ALA A 232 -107.50 -20.98 -37.81
C ALA A 232 -106.08 -20.39 -37.86
N PHE A 233 -105.85 -19.40 -38.73
CA PHE A 233 -104.59 -18.65 -38.74
C PHE A 233 -104.42 -17.84 -37.47
N ASP A 234 -105.49 -17.26 -36.92
CA ASP A 234 -105.45 -16.51 -35.67
C ASP A 234 -105.06 -17.42 -34.50
N VAL A 235 -105.62 -18.63 -34.41
CA VAL A 235 -105.22 -19.62 -33.39
C VAL A 235 -103.76 -20.04 -33.54
N LEU A 236 -103.30 -20.27 -34.77
CA LEU A 236 -101.90 -20.63 -35.03
C LEU A 236 -100.94 -19.49 -34.65
N LEU A 237 -101.24 -18.26 -35.08
CA LEU A 237 -100.43 -17.07 -34.77
C LEU A 237 -100.43 -16.77 -33.28
N GLN A 238 -101.59 -16.87 -32.60
CA GLN A 238 -101.67 -16.73 -31.16
C GLN A 238 -100.83 -17.79 -30.44
N THR A 239 -100.92 -19.06 -30.88
CA THR A 239 -100.10 -20.14 -30.30
C THR A 239 -98.61 -19.84 -30.45
N LEU A 240 -98.17 -19.33 -31.61
CA LEU A 240 -96.78 -18.95 -31.85
C LEU A 240 -96.32 -17.74 -31.02
N VAL A 241 -97.24 -16.80 -30.73
CA VAL A 241 -97.00 -15.68 -29.80
C VAL A 241 -96.91 -16.18 -28.35
N ASP A 242 -97.84 -17.05 -27.93
CA ASP A 242 -97.89 -17.61 -26.56
C ASP A 242 -96.63 -18.43 -26.23
N VAL A 243 -96.09 -19.17 -27.20
CA VAL A 243 -94.81 -19.88 -27.06
C VAL A 243 -93.58 -19.01 -27.37
N SER A 244 -93.76 -17.69 -27.53
CA SER A 244 -92.70 -16.69 -27.74
C SER A 244 -91.83 -16.91 -28.99
N ILE A 245 -92.34 -17.63 -30.01
CA ILE A 245 -91.67 -17.76 -31.32
C ILE A 245 -91.86 -16.49 -32.15
N LEU A 246 -93.06 -15.89 -32.11
CA LEU A 246 -93.33 -14.59 -32.70
C LEU A 246 -93.33 -13.52 -31.60
N ASN A 247 -92.51 -12.48 -31.77
CA ASN A 247 -92.56 -11.28 -30.95
C ASN A 247 -93.22 -10.13 -31.75
N GLN A 248 -93.44 -8.99 -31.09
CA GLN A 248 -94.14 -7.84 -31.67
C GLN A 248 -93.45 -7.30 -32.94
N GLU A 249 -92.14 -7.43 -33.05
CA GLU A 249 -91.38 -7.01 -34.23
C GLU A 249 -91.49 -8.03 -35.37
N ASN A 250 -91.34 -9.31 -35.08
CA ASN A 250 -91.31 -10.40 -36.08
C ASN A 250 -92.69 -10.63 -36.72
N ILE A 251 -93.79 -10.46 -35.97
CA ILE A 251 -95.14 -10.63 -36.52
C ILE A 251 -95.50 -9.55 -37.56
N ARG A 252 -94.84 -8.39 -37.49
CA ARG A 252 -94.98 -7.29 -38.47
C ARG A 252 -94.16 -7.53 -39.74
N GLY A 253 -93.39 -8.62 -39.79
CA GLY A 253 -92.59 -8.98 -40.96
C GLY A 253 -93.45 -9.27 -42.19
N PRO A 254 -92.95 -8.97 -43.40
CA PRO A 254 -93.72 -9.05 -44.65
C PRO A 254 -94.23 -10.46 -44.98
N VAL A 255 -93.62 -11.50 -44.39
CA VAL A 255 -94.03 -12.90 -44.57
C VAL A 255 -95.26 -13.25 -43.71
N VAL A 256 -95.37 -12.68 -42.51
CA VAL A 256 -96.42 -13.01 -41.53
C VAL A 256 -97.60 -12.03 -41.61
N LEU A 257 -97.32 -10.79 -42.00
CA LEU A 257 -98.30 -9.70 -42.09
C LEU A 257 -99.56 -10.03 -42.92
N PRO A 258 -99.47 -10.71 -44.09
CA PRO A 258 -100.66 -11.07 -44.88
C PRO A 258 -101.61 -12.04 -44.16
N PHE A 259 -101.11 -12.83 -43.21
CA PHE A 259 -101.91 -13.79 -42.43
C PHE A 259 -102.60 -13.14 -41.23
N CYS A 260 -102.16 -11.93 -40.84
CA CYS A 260 -102.73 -11.20 -39.72
C CYS A 260 -104.13 -10.64 -40.02
N GLY A 261 -104.66 -10.73 -41.24
CA GLY A 261 -106.01 -10.23 -41.55
C GLY A 261 -106.23 -8.74 -41.25
N PRO A 262 -107.47 -8.25 -41.34
CA PRO A 262 -107.75 -6.81 -41.36
C PRO A 262 -107.53 -6.09 -40.02
N LYS A 263 -107.56 -6.80 -38.88
CA LYS A 263 -107.35 -6.18 -37.56
C LYS A 263 -105.86 -6.06 -37.18
N GLY A 264 -104.95 -6.43 -38.09
CA GLY A 264 -103.50 -6.30 -37.88
C GLY A 264 -102.91 -7.23 -36.81
N PRO A 265 -101.58 -7.21 -36.65
CA PRO A 265 -100.84 -8.10 -35.76
C PRO A 265 -100.94 -7.74 -34.27
N ASP A 266 -101.27 -6.50 -33.93
CA ASP A 266 -101.24 -6.04 -32.53
C ASP A 266 -102.29 -6.76 -31.66
N ARG A 267 -103.37 -7.27 -32.25
CA ARG A 267 -104.43 -7.98 -31.54
C ARG A 267 -103.98 -9.25 -30.81
N PHE A 268 -102.85 -9.84 -31.20
CA PHE A 268 -102.33 -11.07 -30.59
C PHE A 268 -101.55 -10.80 -29.30
N PHE A 269 -101.21 -9.53 -29.04
CA PHE A 269 -100.47 -9.07 -27.87
C PHE A 269 -101.34 -8.26 -26.89
N ASP A 270 -102.56 -7.92 -27.30
CA ASP A 270 -103.55 -7.26 -26.44
C ASP A 270 -104.12 -8.26 -25.43
N ALA A 271 -103.55 -8.28 -24.23
CA ALA A 271 -103.82 -9.20 -23.12
C ALA A 271 -105.25 -9.15 -22.51
N ARG A 272 -106.28 -8.75 -23.27
CA ARG A 272 -107.60 -8.42 -22.74
C ARG A 272 -108.72 -9.43 -22.98
N SER A 273 -108.50 -10.57 -23.66
CA SER A 273 -109.64 -11.37 -24.14
C SER A 273 -109.80 -12.83 -23.67
N TYR A 274 -109.00 -13.39 -22.76
CA TYR A 274 -109.28 -14.74 -22.23
C TYR A 274 -109.04 -14.87 -20.71
N TYR A 275 -110.05 -14.46 -19.93
CA TYR A 275 -110.24 -14.92 -18.55
C TYR A 275 -110.87 -16.32 -18.57
N ALA A 276 -110.07 -17.36 -18.40
CA ALA A 276 -110.55 -18.68 -17.96
C ALA A 276 -110.13 -18.90 -16.51
N LYS A 277 -111.16 -18.87 -15.67
CA LYS A 277 -111.20 -18.90 -14.22
C LYS A 277 -110.95 -20.32 -13.71
N GLY A 278 -109.93 -20.51 -12.86
CA GLY A 278 -109.95 -21.60 -11.87
C GLY A 278 -108.60 -22.27 -11.59
N VAL A 279 -108.18 -22.13 -10.32
CA VAL A 279 -107.28 -22.98 -9.48
C VAL A 279 -106.08 -22.19 -8.91
N PRO A 280 -105.80 -22.34 -7.59
CA PRO A 280 -105.33 -21.28 -6.70
C PRO A 280 -103.81 -21.23 -6.49
N PRO A 281 -103.30 -20.20 -5.78
CA PRO A 281 -101.88 -19.99 -5.54
C PRO A 281 -101.39 -20.87 -4.39
N ALA A 282 -100.40 -21.72 -4.63
CA ALA A 282 -99.60 -22.33 -3.56
C ALA A 282 -98.30 -22.90 -4.11
N GLY A 283 -97.19 -22.56 -3.45
CA GLY A 283 -95.95 -23.34 -3.54
C GLY A 283 -94.79 -22.61 -4.17
N SER A 284 -94.26 -21.61 -3.45
CA SER A 284 -92.87 -21.18 -3.59
C SER A 284 -91.93 -22.37 -3.37
N TYR A 285 -91.50 -23.01 -4.47
CA TYR A 285 -90.45 -24.01 -4.44
C TYR A 285 -89.09 -23.29 -4.46
N ALA A 286 -88.26 -23.63 -3.47
CA ALA A 286 -86.98 -23.01 -3.19
C ALA A 286 -86.03 -23.09 -4.40
N GLY A 287 -85.77 -21.93 -5.00
CA GLY A 287 -84.72 -21.73 -5.99
C GLY A 287 -83.36 -21.73 -5.31
N TRP A 288 -82.51 -22.61 -5.81
CA TRP A 288 -81.15 -22.86 -5.34
C TRP A 288 -80.28 -21.61 -5.46
N GLY A 289 -79.44 -21.42 -4.45
CA GLY A 289 -78.69 -20.19 -4.26
C GLY A 289 -77.48 -20.04 -5.19
N TYR A 290 -77.14 -18.77 -5.42
CA TYR A 290 -75.77 -18.31 -5.52
C TYR A 290 -75.65 -17.02 -4.71
N GLN A 291 -75.13 -17.14 -3.50
CA GLN A 291 -74.57 -16.01 -2.76
C GLN A 291 -73.24 -15.64 -3.41
N LEU A 292 -73.20 -14.50 -4.10
CA LEU A 292 -71.95 -13.81 -4.40
C LEU A 292 -71.34 -13.32 -3.06
N PRO A 293 -70.06 -13.60 -2.76
CA PRO A 293 -69.43 -13.07 -1.57
C PRO A 293 -69.20 -11.56 -1.69
N PRO A 294 -69.21 -10.81 -0.58
CA PRO A 294 -68.99 -9.37 -0.60
C PRO A 294 -67.55 -9.05 -0.98
N LEU A 295 -67.43 -8.09 -1.91
CA LEU A 295 -66.20 -7.45 -2.32
C LEU A 295 -65.43 -6.93 -1.08
N ARG A 296 -64.39 -7.65 -0.67
CA ARG A 296 -63.53 -7.24 0.45
C ARG A 296 -62.77 -5.97 0.06
N ARG A 297 -63.04 -4.91 0.83
CA ARG A 297 -62.15 -3.76 1.01
C ARG A 297 -60.76 -4.24 1.46
N SER A 298 -59.73 -3.87 0.70
CA SER A 298 -58.34 -3.93 1.16
C SER A 298 -58.02 -2.74 2.09
N PRO A 299 -57.25 -2.95 3.17
CA PRO A 299 -56.92 -1.90 4.13
C PRO A 299 -55.55 -1.26 3.87
N LYS A 300 -55.47 0.02 4.25
CA LYS A 300 -54.31 0.74 4.79
C LYS A 300 -53.11 0.96 3.85
N GLU A 301 -53.23 2.10 3.20
CA GLU A 301 -52.17 3.03 2.80
C GLU A 301 -51.23 3.33 3.99
N GLY A 302 -50.02 2.78 3.92
CA GLY A 302 -48.92 3.08 4.83
C GLY A 302 -48.00 4.12 4.20
N GLN A 303 -47.88 5.25 4.88
CA GLN A 303 -46.97 6.35 4.57
C GLN A 303 -45.52 5.85 4.41
N ILE A 304 -44.85 6.27 3.35
CA ILE A 304 -43.39 6.19 3.24
C ILE A 304 -42.86 7.60 2.99
N THR A 305 -42.16 8.11 4.01
CA THR A 305 -41.34 9.32 4.01
C THR A 305 -40.27 9.27 2.90
N PRO A 306 -39.95 10.38 2.21
CA PRO A 306 -38.95 10.38 1.15
C PRO A 306 -37.53 10.57 1.72
N PRO A 307 -36.52 9.77 1.32
CA PRO A 307 -35.15 10.10 1.65
C PRO A 307 -34.59 11.11 0.64
N ARG A 308 -34.37 12.34 1.13
CA ARG A 308 -33.37 13.26 0.57
C ARG A 308 -31.99 12.63 0.71
N GLY A 309 -31.22 12.64 -0.36
CA GLY A 309 -29.83 12.17 -0.33
C GLY A 309 -29.11 12.31 -1.67
N GLN A 310 -29.21 13.48 -2.32
CA GLN A 310 -28.20 13.88 -3.30
C GLN A 310 -26.91 14.18 -2.53
N MET A 311 -25.88 13.37 -2.72
CA MET A 311 -24.51 13.83 -2.50
C MET A 311 -23.60 13.31 -3.60
N VAL A 312 -23.12 14.31 -4.34
CA VAL A 312 -22.26 14.28 -5.51
C VAL A 312 -20.92 13.60 -5.17
N ARG A 313 -20.56 12.56 -5.90
CA ARG A 313 -19.18 12.06 -5.96
C ARG A 313 -18.37 12.93 -6.93
N PRO A 314 -17.17 13.41 -6.58
CA PRO A 314 -16.24 13.95 -7.55
C PRO A 314 -15.54 12.80 -8.28
N ARG A 315 -15.81 12.67 -9.59
CA ARG A 315 -14.88 12.04 -10.54
C ARG A 315 -13.78 13.06 -10.84
N ARG A 316 -12.54 12.79 -10.42
CA ARG A 316 -11.34 13.29 -11.10
C ARG A 316 -10.50 12.10 -11.53
N SER A 317 -10.79 11.65 -12.73
CA SER A 317 -9.84 10.98 -13.60
C SER A 317 -9.09 12.08 -14.35
N SER A 318 -7.80 12.23 -14.09
CA SER A 318 -6.91 13.00 -14.93
C SER A 318 -6.00 12.03 -15.66
N ARG A 319 -6.30 11.88 -16.95
CA ARG A 319 -5.38 11.45 -18.00
C ARG A 319 -4.08 12.26 -17.93
N SER A 320 -2.96 11.56 -18.11
CA SER A 320 -1.72 12.10 -18.67
C SER A 320 -1.92 12.65 -20.08
N PRO A 321 -1.03 13.55 -20.51
CA PRO A 321 -0.55 13.54 -21.89
C PRO A 321 0.96 13.26 -21.96
N GLU A 322 1.33 12.52 -23.00
CA GLU A 322 2.68 12.27 -23.48
C GLU A 322 3.43 13.57 -23.81
N ALA A 323 4.75 13.57 -23.59
CA ALA A 323 5.70 14.14 -24.56
C ALA A 323 7.09 13.50 -24.39
N ARG A 324 7.67 13.18 -25.54
CA ARG A 324 8.95 12.51 -25.83
C ARG A 324 10.17 13.19 -25.18
N SER A 325 11.18 12.39 -24.81
CA SER A 325 12.56 12.69 -25.21
C SER A 325 13.47 11.47 -25.07
N THR A 326 14.03 11.09 -26.21
CA THR A 326 15.20 10.26 -26.49
C THR A 326 16.25 10.12 -25.38
N ARG A 327 16.66 8.88 -25.09
CA ARG A 327 18.05 8.38 -25.31
C ARG A 327 18.17 6.92 -24.86
N GLU A 328 18.56 6.07 -25.80
CA GLU A 328 19.21 4.77 -25.52
C GLU A 328 20.56 5.00 -24.82
N PRO A 329 21.10 3.97 -24.14
CA PRO A 329 22.02 3.12 -24.88
C PRO A 329 21.80 1.62 -24.69
N GLU A 330 22.08 0.91 -25.78
CA GLU A 330 22.46 -0.49 -25.82
C GLU A 330 23.54 -0.81 -24.76
N VAL A 331 23.29 -1.81 -23.90
CA VAL A 331 24.36 -2.63 -23.31
C VAL A 331 23.89 -4.08 -23.19
N THR A 332 24.21 -4.83 -24.25
CA THR A 332 24.75 -6.19 -24.22
C THR A 332 24.32 -7.14 -23.10
N CYS A 333 23.47 -8.09 -23.49
CA CYS A 333 23.16 -9.31 -22.76
C CYS A 333 24.40 -10.24 -22.73
N LEU A 334 25.13 -10.28 -21.60
CA LEU A 334 26.08 -11.35 -21.31
C LEU A 334 25.45 -12.36 -20.34
N ARG A 335 24.98 -13.44 -20.97
CA ARG A 335 24.42 -14.63 -20.34
C ARG A 335 25.57 -15.51 -19.84
N SER A 336 26.06 -15.25 -18.63
CA SER A 336 27.02 -16.14 -17.96
C SER A 336 26.31 -17.03 -16.94
N ARG A 337 26.33 -18.34 -17.24
CA ARG A 337 25.87 -19.43 -16.38
C ARG A 337 26.68 -19.42 -15.08
N LEU A 338 26.01 -19.31 -13.94
CA LEU A 338 26.60 -19.66 -12.65
C LEU A 338 26.18 -21.08 -12.27
N VAL A 339 27.15 -21.98 -12.39
CA VAL A 339 27.19 -23.31 -11.80
C VAL A 339 27.40 -23.14 -10.29
N PRO A 340 26.65 -23.82 -9.40
CA PRO A 340 26.99 -23.87 -7.99
C PRO A 340 28.00 -25.00 -7.78
N GLN A 341 29.20 -24.68 -7.29
CA GLN A 341 30.07 -25.67 -6.65
C GLN A 341 30.05 -25.46 -5.13
N PRO A 342 30.04 -26.57 -4.35
CA PRO A 342 30.09 -26.53 -2.90
C PRO A 342 31.54 -26.55 -2.44
N ASN A 343 31.94 -25.62 -1.57
CA ASN A 343 33.19 -25.75 -0.83
C ASN A 343 32.93 -25.94 0.66
N HIS A 344 33.27 -27.16 1.06
CA HIS A 344 33.65 -27.56 2.40
C HIS A 344 34.88 -26.80 2.90
N GLN A 345 35.04 -26.90 4.23
CA GLN A 345 36.22 -26.73 5.08
C GLN A 345 36.28 -25.38 5.82
N HIS A 346 35.86 -25.35 7.10
CA HIS A 346 36.56 -25.77 8.32
C HIS A 346 37.64 -24.76 8.76
N LEU A 347 37.41 -24.04 9.87
CA LEU A 347 38.12 -24.23 11.14
C LEU A 347 37.80 -23.15 12.19
N CYS A 348 37.65 -23.64 13.43
CA CYS A 348 37.98 -22.98 14.71
C CYS A 348 37.16 -21.77 15.17
N LEU A 349 36.24 -22.02 16.12
CA LEU A 349 36.40 -21.50 17.49
C LEU A 349 35.65 -22.40 18.47
N LYS A 350 36.43 -23.04 19.33
CA LYS A 350 36.02 -23.86 20.47
C LYS A 350 36.31 -23.03 21.73
N GLU A 351 35.47 -23.23 22.75
CA GLU A 351 35.64 -22.86 24.16
C GLU A 351 35.34 -21.42 24.58
N LEU A 352 34.21 -21.23 25.28
CA LEU A 352 34.16 -21.12 26.75
C LEU A 352 32.75 -20.67 27.17
N SER A 353 31.90 -21.59 27.63
CA SER A 353 30.92 -21.27 28.69
C SER A 353 30.33 -22.55 29.27
N SER A 354 31.07 -23.14 30.21
CA SER A 354 30.55 -24.10 31.17
C SER A 354 31.14 -23.73 32.52
N ARG A 355 30.33 -23.11 33.38
CA ARG A 355 30.37 -23.18 34.85
C ARG A 355 29.40 -22.16 35.44
N GLY A 356 28.44 -22.64 36.22
CA GLY A 356 27.62 -21.79 37.08
C GLY A 356 26.23 -22.35 37.37
N GLY A 357 26.15 -23.59 37.85
CA GLY A 357 24.95 -24.07 38.51
C GLY A 357 24.95 -23.74 40.02
N VAL A 358 23.75 -23.83 40.58
CA VAL A 358 23.37 -24.03 42.00
C VAL A 358 23.06 -22.78 42.83
N LEU A 359 21.75 -22.60 43.11
CA LEU A 359 21.08 -22.52 44.43
C LEU A 359 19.69 -21.89 44.19
N ALA A 360 18.60 -22.62 43.99
CA ALA A 360 17.83 -23.41 44.95
C ALA A 360 17.32 -22.62 46.17
N ALA A 361 15.98 -22.65 46.31
CA ALA A 361 15.16 -22.42 47.50
C ALA A 361 14.86 -20.96 47.93
N SER A 362 13.64 -20.53 47.66
CA SER A 362 12.80 -19.91 48.68
C SER A 362 11.33 -20.25 48.42
N GLN A 363 10.75 -20.92 49.41
CA GLN A 363 9.35 -21.26 49.54
C GLN A 363 8.53 -20.05 50.07
N PRO A 364 7.18 -20.13 50.05
CA PRO A 364 6.26 -19.02 50.31
C PRO A 364 5.73 -18.95 51.75
N HIS A 365 4.96 -17.87 52.01
CA HIS A 365 4.03 -17.59 53.12
C HIS A 365 4.61 -17.17 54.49
N HIS A 366 4.38 -15.90 54.85
CA HIS A 366 3.33 -15.52 55.80
C HIS A 366 2.92 -14.05 55.62
#